data_AF-A0A382TM35-F1
#
_entry.id   AF-A0A382TM35-F1
#
_cell.length_a   1.000
_cell.length_b   1.000
_cell.length_c   1.000
_cell.angle_alpha   90.00
_cell.angle_beta   90.00
_cell.angle_gamma   90.00
#
_symmetry.space_group_name_H-M   'P 1'
#
loop_
_entity.id
_entity.type
_entity.pdbx_description
1 polymer ?
#
loop_
_entity_poly.entity_id
_entity_poly.type
_entity_poly.pdbx_seq_one_letter_code
_entity_poly.pdbx_strand_id
1 'polypeptide(L)'
;MEEMVKSNFLISIIMCFCVTSVFLQASIDPSIVLYLPFEEQSGKVAEDLSQFGHKAEFRKKTAWAAAGKHGGCIELGIENWLEVKDHDSLDLTNKMTIMFWSKLMTATGDVQSGIEKEPAWQVGEYNLLPEYTGGILLQANDLPEECDDEAIGGPVTIDKKWHHCVGTFDGKEIKIYGDGKLRKELPCKGAVD
;
A
#
# COMPACT_ATOMS: atom_id res chain seq x y z
N MET A 1 21.01 60.98 26.89
CA MET A 1 21.60 60.18 25.79
C MET A 1 21.70 58.68 26.12
N GLU A 2 21.16 58.22 27.27
CA GLU A 2 21.23 56.80 27.70
C GLU A 2 19.92 56.01 27.51
N GLU A 3 18.78 56.64 27.24
CA GLU A 3 17.50 55.91 27.08
C GLU A 3 17.21 55.48 25.64
N MET A 4 17.87 56.06 24.63
CA MET A 4 17.58 55.78 23.22
C MET A 4 18.25 54.50 22.68
N VAL A 5 19.14 53.88 23.46
CA VAL A 5 19.90 52.68 23.03
C VAL A 5 19.20 51.37 23.43
N LYS A 6 18.33 51.38 24.46
CA LYS A 6 17.68 50.15 24.96
C LYS A 6 16.44 49.73 24.14
N SER A 7 15.80 50.65 23.42
CA SER A 7 14.57 50.37 22.65
C SER A 7 14.84 49.63 21.33
N ASN A 8 15.97 49.90 20.68
CA ASN A 8 16.31 49.27 19.39
C ASN A 8 16.85 47.84 19.51
N PHE A 9 17.18 47.38 20.72
CA PHE A 9 17.70 46.01 20.93
C PHE A 9 16.58 45.00 21.17
N LEU A 10 15.39 45.44 21.61
CA LEU A 10 14.24 44.57 21.86
C LEU A 10 13.43 44.26 20.60
N ILE A 11 13.49 45.10 19.57
CA ILE A 11 12.75 44.90 18.31
C ILE A 11 13.52 43.97 17.35
N SER A 12 14.85 43.91 17.42
CA SER A 12 15.66 43.02 16.57
C SER A 12 15.57 41.53 16.93
N ILE A 13 15.11 41.18 18.14
CA ILE A 13 15.03 39.77 18.57
C ILE A 13 13.69 39.12 18.17
N ILE A 14 12.63 39.91 17.96
CA ILE A 14 11.33 39.38 17.53
C ILE A 14 11.26 39.20 16.01
N MET A 15 12.03 39.98 15.24
CA MET A 15 12.05 39.89 13.77
C MET A 15 12.93 38.74 13.23
N CYS A 16 13.74 38.10 14.08
CA CYS A 16 14.58 36.97 13.71
C CYS A 16 14.03 35.61 14.21
N PHE A 17 12.78 35.59 14.69
CA PHE A 17 12.02 34.40 15.06
C PHE A 17 10.91 34.06 14.06
N CYS A 18 11.01 34.55 12.82
CA CYS A 18 10.52 33.76 11.67
C CYS A 18 11.46 32.56 11.51
N VAL A 19 11.41 31.65 12.49
CA VAL A 19 11.90 30.30 12.35
C VAL A 19 11.20 29.81 11.10
N THR A 20 11.96 29.70 10.01
CA THR A 20 11.53 28.95 8.85
C THR A 20 11.21 27.57 9.38
N SER A 21 9.94 27.29 9.63
CA SER A 21 9.44 25.93 9.74
C SER A 21 9.77 25.31 8.40
N VAL A 22 10.96 24.73 8.29
CA VAL A 22 11.29 23.82 7.20
C VAL A 22 10.41 22.62 7.50
N PHE A 23 9.20 22.65 6.96
CA PHE A 23 8.37 21.46 6.87
C PHE A 23 9.17 20.51 5.98
N LEU A 24 9.86 19.56 6.61
CA LEU A 24 10.32 18.36 5.92
C LEU A 24 9.06 17.63 5.49
N GLN A 25 8.56 17.97 4.31
CA GLN A 25 7.58 17.15 3.66
C GLN A 25 8.34 15.95 3.13
N ALA A 26 8.12 14.78 3.76
CA ALA A 26 8.61 13.54 3.21
C ALA A 26 8.05 13.42 1.79
N SER A 27 8.92 13.49 0.78
CA SER A 27 8.52 13.26 -0.59
C SER A 27 8.24 11.77 -0.75
N ILE A 28 7.09 11.44 -1.32
CA ILE A 28 6.78 10.07 -1.73
C ILE A 28 7.78 9.66 -2.81
N ASP A 29 8.31 8.44 -2.72
CA ASP A 29 9.23 7.93 -3.72
C ASP A 29 8.54 7.97 -5.10
N PRO A 30 9.12 8.61 -6.12
CA PRO A 30 8.50 8.72 -7.43
C PRO A 30 8.30 7.36 -8.12
N SER A 31 8.95 6.28 -7.67
CA SER A 31 8.67 4.94 -8.18
C SER A 31 7.35 4.36 -7.66
N ILE A 32 6.73 4.96 -6.64
CA ILE A 32 5.43 4.52 -6.16
C ILE A 32 4.36 5.00 -7.14
N VAL A 33 3.61 4.05 -7.68
CA VAL A 33 2.56 4.29 -8.68
C VAL A 33 1.15 4.38 -8.08
N LEU A 34 0.99 3.91 -6.84
CA LEU A 34 -0.25 3.99 -6.07
C LEU A 34 0.07 4.00 -4.58
N TYR A 35 -0.40 5.02 -3.86
CA TYR A 35 -0.26 5.14 -2.41
C TYR A 35 -1.54 5.64 -1.77
N LEU A 36 -2.23 4.74 -1.06
CA LEU A 36 -3.50 5.01 -0.39
C LEU A 36 -3.29 4.97 1.14
N PRO A 37 -3.05 6.13 1.80
CA PRO A 37 -2.86 6.20 3.25
C PRO A 37 -4.17 6.18 4.04
N PHE A 38 -5.31 6.44 3.39
CA PHE A 38 -6.66 6.41 3.98
C PHE A 38 -6.92 7.47 5.06
N GLU A 39 -6.33 8.66 4.93
CA GLU A 39 -6.48 9.77 5.89
C GLU A 39 -7.73 10.64 5.66
N GLU A 40 -8.45 10.45 4.54
CA GLU A 40 -9.66 11.24 4.21
C GLU A 40 -10.83 10.95 5.15
N GLN A 41 -10.94 9.67 5.57
CA GLN A 41 -11.91 9.14 6.55
C GLN A 41 -13.39 9.51 6.29
N SER A 42 -13.71 10.01 5.10
CA SER A 42 -15.03 10.50 4.71
C SER A 42 -15.18 10.51 3.19
N GLY A 43 -16.41 10.62 2.70
CA GLY A 43 -16.69 10.51 1.27
C GLY A 43 -16.60 9.08 0.74
N LYS A 44 -16.34 8.92 -0.56
CA LYS A 44 -16.37 7.64 -1.28
C LYS A 44 -15.14 7.42 -2.17
N VAL A 45 -14.06 8.14 -1.91
CA VAL A 45 -12.83 8.09 -2.69
C VAL A 45 -11.66 8.12 -1.72
N ALA A 46 -10.77 7.13 -1.81
CA ALA A 46 -9.45 7.22 -1.22
C ALA A 46 -8.49 7.83 -2.23
N GLU A 47 -7.73 8.83 -1.80
CA GLU A 47 -6.85 9.58 -2.68
C GLU A 47 -5.50 8.90 -2.79
N ASP A 48 -5.05 8.70 -4.02
CA ASP A 48 -3.67 8.34 -4.30
C ASP A 48 -2.77 9.56 -4.11
N LEU A 49 -1.85 9.47 -3.15
CA LEU A 49 -0.87 10.53 -2.92
C LEU A 49 0.40 10.36 -3.77
N SER A 50 0.48 9.31 -4.60
CA SER A 50 1.53 9.20 -5.60
C SER A 50 1.48 10.35 -6.61
N GLN A 51 2.50 10.44 -7.46
CA GLN A 51 2.52 11.43 -8.54
C GLN A 51 1.41 11.23 -9.59
N PHE A 52 0.77 10.06 -9.65
CA PHE A 52 -0.26 9.74 -10.63
C PHE A 52 -1.67 10.17 -10.21
N GLY A 53 -1.90 10.36 -8.91
CA GLY A 53 -3.15 10.94 -8.40
C GLY A 53 -4.40 10.13 -8.77
N HIS A 54 -4.27 8.79 -8.82
CA HIS A 54 -5.40 7.89 -9.03
C HIS A 54 -6.52 8.11 -7.99
N LYS A 55 -7.76 7.79 -8.38
CA LYS A 55 -8.92 7.82 -7.50
C LYS A 55 -9.37 6.41 -7.22
N ALA A 56 -9.23 5.95 -5.97
CA ALA A 56 -9.73 4.66 -5.54
C ALA A 56 -11.17 4.82 -5.03
N GLU A 57 -12.13 4.59 -5.93
CA GLU A 57 -13.55 4.84 -5.66
C GLU A 57 -14.22 3.63 -4.99
N PHE A 58 -15.08 3.90 -4.02
CA PHE A 58 -15.75 2.85 -3.27
C PHE A 58 -16.77 2.13 -4.16
N ARG A 59 -16.85 0.81 -4.03
CA ARG A 59 -17.90 -0.01 -4.63
C ARG A 59 -18.71 -0.72 -3.54
N LYS A 60 -19.96 -1.08 -3.86
CA LYS A 60 -20.88 -1.78 -2.94
C LYS A 60 -20.99 -1.08 -1.57
N LYS A 61 -20.82 -1.81 -0.46
CA LYS A 61 -20.98 -1.30 0.91
C LYS A 61 -19.64 -0.97 1.60
N THR A 62 -18.60 -0.67 0.83
CA THR A 62 -17.30 -0.21 1.37
C THR A 62 -17.47 1.02 2.27
N ALA A 63 -16.75 1.02 3.39
CA ALA A 63 -16.81 2.07 4.39
C ALA A 63 -15.41 2.42 4.94
N TRP A 64 -15.28 3.66 5.41
CA TRP A 64 -14.14 4.11 6.19
C TRP A 64 -14.21 3.57 7.61
N ALA A 65 -13.05 3.35 8.22
CA ALA A 65 -12.90 3.11 9.64
C ALA A 65 -11.71 3.91 10.20
N ALA A 66 -11.83 4.42 11.43
CA ALA A 66 -10.80 5.24 12.07
C ALA A 66 -9.71 4.43 12.78
N ALA A 67 -9.87 3.10 12.90
CA ALA A 67 -9.00 2.21 13.66
C ALA A 67 -7.96 1.50 12.75
N GLY A 68 -7.32 2.27 11.86
CA GLY A 68 -6.26 1.81 10.99
C GLY A 68 -4.99 1.42 11.75
N LYS A 69 -4.03 0.81 11.04
CA LYS A 69 -2.68 0.59 11.60
C LYS A 69 -1.99 1.93 11.86
N HIS A 70 -2.13 2.84 10.91
CA HIS A 70 -1.68 4.22 10.93
C HIS A 70 -2.87 5.05 10.43
N GLY A 71 -3.44 5.92 11.27
CA GLY A 71 -4.59 6.73 10.90
C GLY A 71 -5.84 5.89 10.55
N GLY A 72 -6.47 6.23 9.44
CA GLY A 72 -7.67 5.55 8.94
C GLY A 72 -7.39 4.23 8.23
N CYS A 73 -8.45 3.51 7.90
CA CYS A 73 -8.43 2.37 7.00
C CYS A 73 -9.77 2.20 6.30
N ILE A 74 -9.82 1.21 5.42
CA ILE A 74 -11.05 0.73 4.80
C ILE A 74 -11.54 -0.51 5.55
N GLU A 75 -12.84 -0.56 5.84
CA GLU A 75 -13.52 -1.78 6.26
C GLU A 75 -14.17 -2.42 5.04
N LEU A 76 -13.69 -3.62 4.70
CA LEU A 76 -14.24 -4.45 3.63
C LEU A 76 -15.14 -5.53 4.22
N GLY A 77 -16.26 -5.73 3.55
CA GLY A 77 -17.17 -6.85 3.79
C GLY A 77 -17.21 -7.75 2.57
N ILE A 78 -18.16 -8.68 2.55
CA ILE A 78 -18.39 -9.58 1.41
C ILE A 78 -18.63 -8.76 0.14
N GLU A 79 -17.88 -9.07 -0.92
CA GLU A 79 -17.96 -8.42 -2.23
C GLU A 79 -17.77 -6.89 -2.20
N ASN A 80 -17.05 -6.33 -1.22
CA ASN A 80 -16.74 -4.90 -1.17
C ASN A 80 -15.31 -4.66 -1.65
N TRP A 81 -15.07 -3.57 -2.40
CA TRP A 81 -13.73 -3.17 -2.83
C TRP A 81 -13.64 -1.65 -3.07
N LEU A 82 -12.43 -1.18 -3.35
CA LEU A 82 -12.17 0.11 -3.98
C LEU A 82 -11.68 -0.15 -5.40
N GLU A 83 -12.13 0.65 -6.34
CA GLU A 83 -11.79 0.52 -7.76
C GLU A 83 -10.98 1.73 -8.20
N VAL A 84 -9.80 1.45 -8.76
CA VAL A 84 -9.00 2.43 -9.50
C VAL A 84 -9.22 2.18 -10.99
N LYS A 85 -9.42 3.25 -11.76
CA LYS A 85 -9.51 3.12 -13.21
C LYS A 85 -8.18 2.68 -13.79
N ASP A 86 -8.26 1.86 -14.82
CA ASP A 86 -7.10 1.41 -15.57
C ASP A 86 -6.22 2.57 -16.07
N HIS A 87 -4.90 2.35 -16.01
CA HIS A 87 -3.89 3.34 -16.36
C HIS A 87 -2.50 2.68 -16.48
N ASP A 88 -1.72 3.07 -17.48
CA ASP A 88 -0.38 2.51 -17.79
C ASP A 88 0.62 2.53 -16.62
N SER A 89 0.44 3.41 -15.64
CA SER A 89 1.29 3.45 -14.43
C SER A 89 1.10 2.23 -13.52
N LEU A 90 0.00 1.51 -13.68
CA LEU A 90 -0.33 0.31 -12.92
C LEU A 90 0.16 -0.97 -13.64
N ASP A 91 0.75 -0.87 -14.83
CA ASP A 91 1.27 -2.02 -15.58
C ASP A 91 2.66 -2.42 -15.06
N LEU A 92 2.66 -3.19 -13.96
CA LEU A 92 3.88 -3.64 -13.26
C LEU A 92 4.52 -4.86 -13.96
N THR A 93 5.19 -4.62 -15.08
CA THR A 93 5.68 -5.70 -15.97
C THR A 93 6.90 -6.48 -15.43
N ASN A 94 8.05 -5.83 -15.33
CA ASN A 94 9.33 -6.53 -15.12
C ASN A 94 9.74 -6.64 -13.65
N LYS A 95 9.24 -5.72 -12.82
CA LYS A 95 9.54 -5.63 -11.40
C LYS A 95 8.34 -5.08 -10.69
N MET A 96 8.03 -5.68 -9.56
CA MET A 96 6.84 -5.37 -8.80
C MET A 96 7.15 -5.39 -7.32
N THR A 97 6.57 -4.46 -6.59
CA THR A 97 6.46 -4.53 -5.14
C THR A 97 5.06 -4.06 -4.77
N ILE A 98 4.29 -4.94 -4.18
CA ILE A 98 2.97 -4.61 -3.62
C ILE A 98 3.07 -4.80 -2.11
N MET A 99 2.52 -3.87 -1.36
CA MET A 99 2.45 -3.97 0.09
C MET A 99 1.23 -3.26 0.65
N PHE A 100 0.68 -3.83 1.72
CA PHE A 100 -0.38 -3.20 2.50
C PHE A 100 -0.40 -3.76 3.92
N TRP A 101 -1.08 -3.01 4.79
CA TRP A 101 -1.49 -3.52 6.10
C TRP A 101 -2.88 -4.14 5.98
N SER A 102 -3.07 -5.33 6.54
CA SER A 102 -4.37 -6.00 6.63
C SER A 102 -4.68 -6.44 8.05
N LYS A 103 -5.98 -6.53 8.35
CA LYS A 103 -6.48 -7.09 9.60
C LYS A 103 -7.61 -8.05 9.27
N LEU A 104 -7.26 -9.33 9.18
CA LEU A 104 -8.23 -10.38 8.85
C LEU A 104 -9.09 -10.70 10.09
N MET A 105 -10.41 -10.67 9.89
CA MET A 105 -11.37 -10.80 10.98
C MET A 105 -11.80 -12.24 11.24
N THR A 106 -11.90 -13.02 10.17
CA THR A 106 -12.32 -14.42 10.15
C THR A 106 -11.62 -15.13 9.00
N ALA A 107 -11.26 -16.39 9.21
CA ALA A 107 -10.87 -17.26 8.11
C ALA A 107 -12.10 -17.48 7.23
N THR A 108 -11.95 -17.26 5.94
CA THR A 108 -13.00 -17.62 4.97
C THR A 108 -12.87 -19.10 4.58
N GLY A 109 -11.66 -19.67 4.72
CA GLY A 109 -11.33 -20.99 4.16
C GLY A 109 -11.04 -20.95 2.67
N ASP A 110 -11.14 -19.76 2.07
CA ASP A 110 -10.95 -19.45 0.65
C ASP A 110 -9.88 -18.36 0.51
N VAL A 111 -9.83 -17.74 -0.66
CA VAL A 111 -8.96 -16.60 -0.98
C VAL A 111 -9.54 -15.29 -0.46
N GLN A 112 -8.68 -14.40 0.04
CA GLN A 112 -9.00 -12.98 0.22
C GLN A 112 -7.97 -12.16 -0.55
N SER A 113 -8.38 -11.40 -1.57
CA SER A 113 -7.51 -10.46 -2.29
C SER A 113 -7.27 -9.20 -1.46
N GLY A 114 -6.04 -8.68 -1.49
CA GLY A 114 -5.71 -7.36 -0.93
C GLY A 114 -5.67 -6.27 -2.00
N ILE A 115 -4.91 -6.50 -3.06
CA ILE A 115 -4.78 -5.65 -4.24
C ILE A 115 -4.73 -6.57 -5.46
N GLU A 116 -5.58 -6.32 -6.45
CA GLU A 116 -5.71 -7.12 -7.67
C GLU A 116 -5.87 -6.18 -8.87
N LYS A 117 -5.13 -6.45 -9.96
CA LYS A 117 -5.35 -5.85 -11.28
C LYS A 117 -5.73 -6.96 -12.25
N GLU A 118 -6.68 -6.65 -13.12
CA GLU A 118 -7.41 -7.59 -13.99
C GLU A 118 -8.20 -8.67 -13.21
N PRO A 119 -9.22 -9.29 -13.82
CA PRO A 119 -9.83 -10.46 -13.23
C PRO A 119 -8.82 -11.62 -13.12
N ALA A 120 -9.00 -12.47 -12.09
CA ALA A 120 -8.19 -13.68 -11.91
C ALA A 120 -7.96 -14.46 -13.21
N TRP A 121 -6.69 -14.82 -13.46
CA TRP A 121 -6.24 -15.60 -14.62
C TRP A 121 -6.52 -14.94 -15.97
N GLN A 122 -6.46 -13.60 -16.03
CA GLN A 122 -6.41 -12.85 -17.28
C GLN A 122 -4.98 -12.35 -17.55
N VAL A 123 -4.68 -12.05 -18.82
CA VAL A 123 -3.39 -11.45 -19.21
C VAL A 123 -3.21 -10.10 -18.51
N GLY A 124 -2.04 -9.84 -17.96
CA GLY A 124 -1.72 -8.65 -17.17
C GLY A 124 -2.20 -8.72 -15.72
N GLU A 125 -2.69 -9.87 -15.27
CA GLU A 125 -3.13 -10.05 -13.88
C GLU A 125 -1.95 -10.06 -12.92
N TYR A 126 -2.14 -9.35 -11.81
CA TYR A 126 -1.35 -9.54 -10.60
C TYR A 126 -2.21 -9.34 -9.36
N ASN A 127 -1.93 -10.11 -8.31
CA ASN A 127 -2.69 -10.04 -7.07
C ASN A 127 -1.80 -10.32 -5.85
N LEU A 128 -1.86 -9.45 -4.83
CA LEU A 128 -1.29 -9.73 -3.51
C LEU A 128 -2.40 -10.06 -2.53
N LEU A 129 -2.45 -11.32 -2.10
CA LEU A 129 -3.45 -11.88 -1.20
C LEU A 129 -2.88 -12.00 0.22
N PRO A 130 -3.52 -11.43 1.26
CA PRO A 130 -3.16 -11.72 2.65
C PRO A 130 -3.55 -13.13 3.10
N GLU A 131 -4.51 -13.79 2.43
CA GLU A 131 -4.93 -15.16 2.68
C GLU A 131 -5.12 -15.92 1.37
N TYR A 132 -4.24 -16.88 1.11
CA TYR A 132 -4.34 -17.92 0.09
C TYR A 132 -3.80 -19.22 0.65
N THR A 133 -4.65 -20.23 0.79
CA THR A 133 -4.26 -21.58 1.27
C THR A 133 -3.40 -21.54 2.56
N GLY A 134 -3.73 -20.61 3.47
CA GLY A 134 -3.02 -20.47 4.74
C GLY A 134 -1.73 -19.64 4.73
N GLY A 135 -1.45 -18.87 3.67
CA GLY A 135 -0.33 -17.93 3.60
C GLY A 135 -0.63 -16.65 2.84
N ILE A 136 0.38 -15.79 2.72
CA ILE A 136 0.37 -14.61 1.84
C ILE A 136 0.85 -15.07 0.46
N LEU A 137 0.20 -14.66 -0.62
CA LEU A 137 0.58 -15.01 -2.00
C LEU A 137 0.72 -13.75 -2.86
N LEU A 138 1.77 -13.69 -3.66
CA LEU A 138 1.82 -12.83 -4.85
C LEU A 138 1.56 -13.72 -6.07
N GLN A 139 0.41 -13.52 -6.71
CA GLN A 139 -0.02 -14.20 -7.92
C GLN A 139 0.20 -13.30 -9.14
N ALA A 140 0.57 -13.89 -10.28
CA ALA A 140 0.52 -13.22 -11.56
C ALA A 140 0.41 -14.24 -12.70
N ASN A 141 -0.69 -14.17 -13.46
CA ASN A 141 -1.03 -15.10 -14.54
C ASN A 141 0.05 -15.28 -15.61
N ASP A 142 0.81 -14.23 -15.92
CA ASP A 142 1.78 -14.27 -17.03
C ASP A 142 3.13 -14.90 -16.61
N LEU A 143 3.30 -15.21 -15.32
CA LEU A 143 4.46 -15.95 -14.85
C LEU A 143 4.35 -17.45 -15.23
N PRO A 144 5.48 -18.18 -15.29
CA PRO A 144 5.46 -19.62 -15.49
C PRO A 144 4.60 -20.38 -14.46
N GLU A 145 4.00 -21.50 -14.86
CA GLU A 145 3.15 -22.38 -14.02
C GLU A 145 3.84 -22.78 -12.70
N GLU A 146 5.17 -22.89 -12.68
CA GLU A 146 5.91 -23.20 -11.45
C GLU A 146 6.00 -22.03 -10.44
N CYS A 147 5.48 -20.85 -10.77
CA CYS A 147 5.51 -19.67 -9.91
C CYS A 147 4.30 -18.71 -9.96
N ASP A 148 3.34 -18.90 -10.86
CA ASP A 148 2.17 -18.02 -11.02
C ASP A 148 1.28 -17.96 -9.76
N ASP A 149 1.12 -19.04 -9.00
CA ASP A 149 0.44 -19.07 -7.69
C ASP A 149 1.17 -19.88 -6.58
N GLU A 150 2.41 -20.31 -6.84
CA GLU A 150 3.16 -21.23 -5.98
C GLU A 150 3.97 -20.54 -4.85
N ALA A 151 4.09 -19.22 -4.91
CA ALA A 151 4.88 -18.42 -3.97
C ALA A 151 4.15 -18.14 -2.64
N ILE A 152 3.66 -19.18 -1.96
CA ILE A 152 2.88 -19.04 -0.72
C ILE A 152 3.81 -18.86 0.50
N GLY A 153 3.75 -17.69 1.14
CA GLY A 153 4.49 -17.33 2.36
C GLY A 153 3.66 -17.46 3.62
N GLY A 154 3.81 -18.59 4.33
CA GLY A 154 3.06 -18.89 5.55
C GLY A 154 3.77 -18.57 6.88
N PRO A 155 3.04 -18.69 8.00
CA PRO A 155 1.59 -18.85 8.07
C PRO A 155 0.86 -17.50 7.90
N VAL A 156 -0.36 -17.55 7.37
CA VAL A 156 -1.33 -16.46 7.53
C VAL A 156 -1.64 -16.27 9.00
N THR A 157 -1.87 -15.03 9.43
CA THR A 157 -2.25 -14.72 10.81
C THR A 157 -3.63 -14.08 10.83
N ILE A 158 -4.62 -14.85 11.27
CA ILE A 158 -6.01 -14.42 11.39
C ILE A 158 -6.33 -14.29 12.88
N ASP A 159 -5.82 -13.22 13.49
CA ASP A 159 -5.90 -12.98 14.94
C ASP A 159 -6.56 -11.63 15.29
N LYS A 160 -7.19 -10.99 14.29
CA LYS A 160 -7.81 -9.66 14.40
C LYS A 160 -6.81 -8.56 14.77
N LYS A 161 -5.53 -8.72 14.42
CA LYS A 161 -4.50 -7.68 14.49
C LYS A 161 -4.03 -7.28 13.10
N TRP A 162 -3.35 -6.14 13.06
CA TRP A 162 -2.73 -5.62 11.85
C TRP A 162 -1.44 -6.36 11.53
N HIS A 163 -1.35 -6.90 10.32
CA HIS A 163 -0.17 -7.55 9.76
C HIS A 163 0.25 -6.85 8.47
N HIS A 164 1.57 -6.78 8.24
CA HIS A 164 2.13 -6.21 7.02
C HIS A 164 2.40 -7.31 6.01
N CYS A 165 1.72 -7.24 4.86
CA CYS A 165 1.84 -8.19 3.76
C CYS A 165 2.65 -7.53 2.64
N VAL A 166 3.67 -8.23 2.13
CA VAL A 166 4.51 -7.74 1.03
C VAL A 166 4.80 -8.87 0.06
N GLY A 167 4.62 -8.60 -1.23
CA GLY A 167 5.11 -9.42 -2.33
C GLY A 167 6.06 -8.60 -3.20
N THR A 168 7.19 -9.18 -3.56
CA THR A 168 8.15 -8.56 -4.49
C THR A 168 8.51 -9.53 -5.60
N PHE A 169 8.65 -9.01 -6.83
CA PHE A 169 9.19 -9.71 -7.98
C PHE A 169 10.23 -8.84 -8.68
N ASP A 170 11.38 -9.39 -9.04
CA ASP A 170 12.49 -8.64 -9.63
C ASP A 170 12.87 -9.10 -11.06
N GLY A 171 12.07 -10.00 -11.64
CA GLY A 171 12.34 -10.68 -12.92
C GLY A 171 13.08 -12.02 -12.76
N LYS A 172 13.51 -12.39 -11.55
CA LYS A 172 14.29 -13.61 -11.27
C LYS A 172 13.78 -14.40 -10.07
N GLU A 173 13.17 -13.74 -9.10
CA GLU A 173 12.63 -14.36 -7.90
C GLU A 173 11.40 -13.62 -7.37
N ILE A 174 10.50 -14.38 -6.77
CA ILE A 174 9.41 -13.87 -5.94
C ILE A 174 9.83 -13.98 -4.47
N LYS A 175 9.59 -12.93 -3.69
CA LYS A 175 9.74 -12.96 -2.23
C LYS A 175 8.48 -12.48 -1.55
N ILE A 176 8.08 -13.22 -0.52
CA ILE A 176 6.96 -12.87 0.34
C ILE A 176 7.46 -12.53 1.74
N TYR A 177 6.97 -11.43 2.28
CA TYR A 177 7.25 -11.02 3.65
C TYR A 177 5.95 -10.83 4.43
N GLY A 178 5.97 -11.32 5.68
CA GLY A 178 4.91 -11.14 6.66
C GLY A 178 5.50 -10.52 7.92
N ASP A 179 5.06 -9.32 8.26
CA ASP A 179 5.58 -8.49 9.36
C ASP A 179 7.10 -8.24 9.25
N GLY A 180 7.56 -7.95 8.03
CA GLY A 180 8.97 -7.66 7.75
C GLY A 180 9.90 -8.88 7.77
N LYS A 181 9.37 -10.09 8.00
CA LYS A 181 10.14 -11.34 7.95
C LYS A 181 9.92 -12.04 6.62
N LEU A 182 11.01 -12.46 5.97
CA LEU A 182 10.95 -13.31 4.78
C LEU A 182 10.25 -14.62 5.13
N ARG A 183 9.18 -14.95 4.39
CA ARG A 183 8.36 -16.15 4.57
C ARG A 183 8.54 -17.15 3.42
N LYS A 184 8.79 -16.64 2.23
CA LYS A 184 9.01 -17.43 1.01
C LYS A 184 9.98 -16.69 0.10
N GLU A 185 10.83 -17.48 -0.53
CA GLU A 185 11.64 -17.11 -1.69
C GLU A 185 11.41 -18.21 -2.73
N LEU A 186 11.13 -17.82 -3.98
CA LEU A 186 10.87 -18.73 -5.08
C LEU A 186 11.60 -18.21 -6.32
N PRO A 187 12.59 -18.94 -6.86
CA PRO A 187 13.15 -18.63 -8.17
C PRO A 187 12.06 -18.68 -9.24
N CYS A 188 11.93 -17.60 -10.02
CA CYS A 188 10.92 -17.45 -11.06
C CYS A 188 11.46 -16.47 -12.10
N LYS A 189 11.76 -16.95 -13.31
CA LYS A 189 12.24 -16.08 -14.40
C LYS A 189 11.08 -15.77 -15.32
N GLY A 190 10.76 -14.50 -15.47
CA GLY A 190 9.63 -14.08 -16.30
C GLY A 190 9.43 -12.57 -16.25
N ALA A 191 8.30 -12.15 -16.80
CA ALA A 191 7.75 -10.81 -16.71
C ALA A 191 6.22 -10.95 -16.68
N VAL A 192 5.55 -9.92 -16.18
CA VAL A 192 4.12 -9.72 -16.34
C VAL A 192 3.91 -8.83 -17.56
N ASP A 193 2.82 -9.03 -18.31
CA ASP A 193 2.50 -8.23 -19.51
C ASP A 193 1.80 -6.90 -19.16
#